data_AF-A0A1D6P1V4-F1
#
_entry.id   AF-A0A1D6P1V4-F1
#
_cell.length_a   1.000
_cell.length_b   1.000
_cell.length_c   1.000
_cell.angle_alpha   90.00
_cell.angle_beta   90.00
_cell.angle_gamma   90.00
#
_symmetry.space_group_name_H-M   'P 1'
#
loop_
_entity.id
_entity.type
_entity.pdbx_description
1 polymer ?
#
loop_
_entity_poly.entity_id
_entity_poly.type
_entity_poly.pdbx_seq_one_letter_code
_entity_poly.pdbx_strand_id
1 'polypeptide(L)'
;MILIEIQDTVKSPPAENKTMKKATLMGVTTTTAFYMLAGCLGYSAFGNAAPGNILTGFGFYEPYWLIDFANVCIVVHLVGAYQVFSQPIFAALETAAAKRWPNARFVTREHPLVAGRFHVNLLRLTWRTAFVVVSTVLAIVLPFFNDILGFLGAIGFWPLTVYYPVEMYIRQRRIQKYTSRWVALQLLSFLCFLVSLASAVASIEGVTESLKHYVPFKTKS
;
A
#
# COMPACT_ATOMS: atom_id res chain seq x y z
N MET A 1 -3.59 5.18 -9.67
CA MET A 1 -3.75 6.58 -10.10
C MET A 1 -2.48 7.38 -9.82
N ILE A 2 -2.04 7.46 -8.57
CA ILE A 2 -0.82 8.21 -8.17
C ILE A 2 0.43 7.81 -8.97
N LEU A 3 0.69 6.52 -9.18
CA LEU A 3 1.89 6.08 -9.91
C LEU A 3 1.93 6.61 -11.35
N ILE A 4 0.79 6.61 -12.06
CA ILE A 4 0.71 7.06 -13.45
C ILE A 4 0.88 8.58 -13.52
N GLU A 5 0.26 9.32 -12.59
CA GLU A 5 0.43 10.78 -12.49
C GLU A 5 1.88 11.17 -12.20
N ILE A 6 2.56 10.46 -11.29
CA ILE A 6 3.99 10.69 -11.03
C ILE A 6 4.82 10.40 -12.28
N GLN A 7 4.52 9.31 -12.99
CA GLN A 7 5.23 8.95 -14.21
C GLN A 7 5.01 9.96 -15.35
N ASP A 8 3.85 10.60 -15.39
CA ASP A 8 3.51 11.64 -16.39
C ASP A 8 4.29 12.95 -16.15
N THR A 9 4.83 13.18 -14.95
CA THR A 9 5.65 14.37 -14.64
C THR A 9 7.10 14.30 -15.14
N VAL A 10 7.49 13.20 -15.78
CA VAL A 10 8.88 12.96 -16.21
C VAL A 10 9.24 13.94 -17.33
N LYS A 11 10.24 14.79 -17.06
CA LYS A 11 10.70 15.76 -18.04
C LYS A 11 11.39 15.09 -19.23
N SER A 12 11.07 15.60 -20.42
CA SER A 12 11.80 15.39 -21.67
C SER A 12 12.35 16.74 -22.16
N PRO A 13 13.58 16.82 -22.70
CA PRO A 13 14.53 15.74 -23.06
C PRO A 13 15.42 15.24 -21.90
N PRO A 14 15.99 14.02 -21.95
CA PRO A 14 15.88 12.99 -23.01
C PRO A 14 14.56 12.21 -22.94
N ALA A 15 14.31 11.30 -23.90
CA ALA A 15 13.08 10.52 -24.00
C ALA A 15 12.67 9.86 -22.66
N GLU A 16 11.38 9.97 -22.33
CA GLU A 16 10.80 9.53 -21.05
C GLU A 16 11.18 8.10 -20.69
N ASN A 17 11.20 7.19 -21.67
CA ASN A 17 11.58 5.80 -21.45
C ASN A 17 13.02 5.62 -20.93
N LYS A 18 13.96 6.48 -21.34
CA LYS A 18 15.36 6.45 -20.89
C LYS A 18 15.46 6.98 -19.47
N THR A 19 14.82 8.13 -19.21
CA THR A 19 14.77 8.74 -17.87
C THR A 19 14.09 7.81 -16.88
N MET A 20 12.93 7.26 -17.24
CA MET A 20 12.19 6.29 -16.44
C MET A 20 12.97 5.01 -16.20
N LYS A 21 13.64 4.44 -17.22
CA LYS A 21 14.45 3.24 -17.02
C LYS A 21 15.58 3.47 -16.02
N LYS A 22 16.24 4.64 -16.09
CA LYS A 22 17.30 4.99 -15.13
C LYS A 22 16.73 5.21 -13.72
N ALA A 23 15.64 5.97 -13.61
CA ALA A 23 14.98 6.23 -12.33
C ALA A 23 14.48 4.94 -11.68
N THR A 24 13.81 4.07 -12.44
CA THR A 24 13.34 2.76 -11.97
C THR A 24 14.50 1.86 -11.56
N LEU A 25 15.59 1.81 -12.34
CA LEU A 25 16.75 1.00 -11.97
C LEU A 25 17.35 1.46 -10.64
N MET A 26 17.59 2.76 -10.49
CA MET A 26 18.12 3.32 -9.24
C MET A 26 17.16 3.06 -8.08
N GLY A 27 15.88 3.38 -8.25
CA GLY A 27 14.85 3.20 -7.22
C GLY A 27 14.75 1.75 -6.76
N VAL A 28 14.56 0.82 -7.69
CA VAL A 28 14.44 -0.62 -7.39
C VAL A 28 15.70 -1.13 -6.72
N THR A 29 16.89 -0.88 -7.27
CA THR A 29 18.15 -1.34 -6.68
C THR A 29 18.34 -0.80 -5.26
N THR A 30 18.08 0.48 -5.02
CA THR A 30 18.18 1.08 -3.68
C THR A 30 17.19 0.43 -2.71
N THR A 31 15.91 0.27 -3.09
CA THR A 31 14.92 -0.38 -2.22
C THR A 31 15.24 -1.84 -1.95
N THR A 32 15.71 -2.59 -2.95
CA THR A 32 16.12 -3.99 -2.76
C THR A 32 17.30 -4.09 -1.81
N ALA A 33 18.33 -3.27 -1.98
CA ALA A 33 19.47 -3.24 -1.07
C ALA A 33 19.04 -2.92 0.37
N PHE A 34 18.17 -1.92 0.54
CA PHE A 34 17.66 -1.54 1.86
C PHE A 34 16.86 -2.66 2.54
N TYR A 35 15.92 -3.30 1.83
CA TYR A 35 15.14 -4.41 2.39
C TYR A 35 15.99 -5.65 2.67
N MET A 36 16.96 -5.96 1.81
CA MET A 36 17.90 -7.05 2.07
C MET A 36 18.75 -6.77 3.30
N LEU A 37 19.27 -5.55 3.45
CA LEU A 37 20.03 -5.15 4.64
C LEU A 37 19.17 -5.26 5.91
N ALA A 38 17.95 -4.73 5.89
CA ALA A 38 17.04 -4.81 7.04
C ALA A 38 16.70 -6.27 7.40
N GLY A 39 16.43 -7.11 6.41
CA GLY A 39 16.13 -8.53 6.61
C GLY A 39 17.34 -9.32 7.14
N CYS A 40 18.51 -9.17 6.51
CA CYS A 40 19.72 -9.86 6.93
C CYS A 40 20.21 -9.41 8.31
N LEU A 41 20.22 -8.10 8.59
CA LEU A 41 20.62 -7.58 9.90
C LEU A 41 19.61 -7.96 10.99
N GLY A 42 18.31 -7.85 10.69
CA GLY A 42 17.25 -8.28 11.62
C GLY A 42 17.37 -9.76 11.97
N TYR A 43 17.56 -10.63 10.97
CA TYR A 43 17.78 -12.05 11.22
C TYR A 43 19.10 -12.32 11.95
N SER A 44 20.17 -11.56 11.65
CA SER A 44 21.45 -11.72 12.38
C SER A 44 21.35 -11.34 13.85
N ALA A 45 20.47 -10.39 14.19
CA ALA A 45 20.28 -9.92 15.56
C ALA A 45 19.34 -10.82 16.38
N PHE A 46 18.25 -11.31 15.77
CA PHE A 46 17.18 -12.02 16.48
C PHE A 46 17.03 -13.50 16.12
N GLY A 47 17.68 -13.96 15.05
CA GLY A 47 17.56 -15.32 14.54
C GLY A 47 16.11 -15.73 14.25
N ASN A 48 15.75 -16.96 14.61
CA ASN A 48 14.38 -17.49 14.46
C ASN A 48 13.34 -16.78 15.35
N ALA A 49 13.76 -15.94 16.31
CA ALA A 49 12.88 -15.16 17.16
C ALA A 49 12.62 -13.75 16.59
N ALA A 50 13.04 -13.46 15.36
CA ALA A 50 12.82 -12.16 14.73
C ALA A 50 11.32 -11.82 14.65
N PRO A 51 10.87 -10.74 15.32
CA PRO A 51 9.49 -10.32 15.27
C PRO A 51 9.17 -9.66 13.93
N GLY A 52 7.90 -9.74 13.49
CA GLY A 52 7.45 -9.09 12.26
C GLY A 52 7.58 -7.56 12.31
N ASN A 53 7.51 -6.95 13.50
CA ASN A 53 7.97 -5.59 13.72
C ASN A 53 9.30 -5.62 14.49
N ILE A 54 10.41 -5.29 13.84
CA ILE A 54 11.74 -5.32 14.46
C ILE A 54 11.80 -4.43 15.71
N LEU A 55 11.06 -3.33 15.75
CA LEU A 55 11.02 -2.42 16.90
C LEU A 55 10.43 -3.05 18.16
N THR A 56 9.59 -4.08 18.02
CA THR A 56 9.03 -4.81 19.18
C THR A 56 9.97 -5.89 19.71
N GLY A 57 11.06 -6.20 19.01
CA GLY A 57 12.04 -7.22 19.41
C GLY A 57 13.00 -6.77 20.49
N PHE A 58 13.16 -5.46 20.67
CA PHE A 58 14.12 -4.87 21.61
C PHE A 58 13.59 -4.77 23.05
N GLY A 59 12.66 -5.65 23.43
CA GLY A 59 11.71 -5.52 24.53
C GLY A 59 12.16 -4.96 25.88
N PHE A 60 13.45 -4.86 26.20
CA PHE A 60 13.95 -4.29 27.47
C PHE A 60 15.37 -3.67 27.41
N TYR A 61 15.97 -3.39 26.23
CA TYR A 61 17.36 -2.90 26.17
C TYR A 61 17.48 -1.46 25.62
N GLU A 62 18.28 -0.66 26.33
CA GLU A 62 18.65 0.72 25.99
C GLU A 62 19.16 0.85 24.54
N PRO A 63 18.84 1.96 23.83
CA PRO A 63 18.23 3.20 24.32
C PRO A 63 16.75 3.37 23.94
N TYR A 64 15.90 3.62 24.94
CA TYR A 64 14.48 3.94 24.74
C TYR A 64 14.26 5.14 23.80
N TRP A 65 15.13 6.16 23.88
CA TRP A 65 15.03 7.34 23.02
C TRP A 65 15.12 7.01 21.53
N LEU A 66 15.87 5.97 21.15
CA LEU A 66 16.06 5.58 19.76
C LEU A 66 14.81 4.89 19.22
N ILE A 67 14.18 4.03 20.03
CA ILE A 67 12.90 3.38 19.71
C ILE A 67 11.79 4.44 19.61
N ASP A 68 11.73 5.37 20.56
CA ASP A 68 10.74 6.46 20.54
C ASP A 68 10.94 7.37 19.34
N PHE A 69 12.19 7.73 19.02
CA PHE A 69 12.50 8.51 17.82
C PHE A 69 12.11 7.78 16.53
N ALA A 70 12.36 6.47 16.44
CA ALA A 70 11.94 5.65 15.31
C ALA A 70 10.40 5.61 15.18
N ASN A 71 9.68 5.45 16.30
CA ASN A 71 8.22 5.50 16.32
C ASN A 71 7.68 6.87 15.88
N VAL A 72 8.28 7.98 16.33
CA VAL A 72 7.91 9.33 15.87
C VAL A 72 8.13 9.46 14.35
N CYS A 73 9.26 8.99 13.83
CA CYS A 73 9.53 8.98 12.38
C CYS A 73 8.46 8.18 11.61
N ILE A 74 8.08 7.01 12.11
CA ILE A 74 7.02 6.17 11.53
C ILE A 74 5.70 6.92 11.51
N VAL A 75 5.31 7.57 12.61
CA VAL A 75 4.07 8.35 12.69
C VAL A 75 4.07 9.49 11.67
N VAL A 76 5.13 10.29 11.63
CA VAL A 76 5.25 11.40 10.67
C VAL A 76 5.15 10.89 9.23
N HIS A 77 5.85 9.81 8.90
CA HIS A 77 5.80 9.18 7.59
C HIS A 77 4.39 8.67 7.23
N LEU A 78 3.76 7.93 8.14
CA LEU A 78 2.44 7.34 7.91
C LEU A 78 1.33 8.39 7.79
N VAL A 79 1.42 9.48 8.56
CA VAL A 79 0.49 10.61 8.42
C VAL A 79 0.59 11.22 7.02
N GLY A 80 1.81 11.46 6.54
CA GLY A 80 2.04 11.96 5.18
C GLY A 80 1.51 11.00 4.11
N ALA A 81 1.84 9.71 4.24
CA ALA A 81 1.37 8.67 3.32
C ALA A 81 -0.16 8.59 3.30
N TYR A 82 -0.82 8.56 4.47
CA TYR A 82 -2.28 8.52 4.58
C TYR A 82 -2.94 9.68 3.85
N GLN A 83 -2.40 10.90 3.98
CA GLN A 83 -2.94 12.07 3.29
C GLN A 83 -2.86 11.92 1.78
N VAL A 84 -1.71 11.50 1.24
CA VAL A 84 -1.51 11.34 -0.21
C VAL A 84 -2.36 10.20 -0.77
N PHE A 85 -2.39 9.04 -0.11
CA PHE A 85 -3.12 7.86 -0.59
C PHE A 85 -4.64 7.97 -0.45
N SER A 86 -5.15 8.80 0.47
CA SER A 86 -6.59 9.03 0.63
C SER A 86 -7.15 9.98 -0.44
N GLN A 87 -6.35 10.90 -1.00
CA GLN A 87 -6.83 11.89 -1.98
C GLN A 87 -7.52 11.26 -3.20
N PRO A 88 -6.97 10.25 -3.89
CA PRO A 88 -7.62 9.67 -5.07
C PRO A 88 -8.96 9.00 -4.73
N ILE A 89 -9.07 8.39 -3.54
CA ILE A 89 -10.31 7.76 -3.07
C ILE A 89 -11.38 8.83 -2.86
N PHE A 90 -11.03 9.91 -2.16
CA PHE A 90 -11.92 11.04 -1.96
C PHE A 90 -12.32 11.70 -3.29
N ALA A 91 -11.36 11.97 -4.17
CA ALA A 91 -11.63 12.58 -5.47
C ALA A 91 -12.55 11.72 -6.33
N ALA A 92 -12.32 10.40 -6.39
CA ALA A 92 -13.14 9.48 -7.17
C ALA A 92 -14.59 9.44 -6.67
N LEU A 93 -14.79 9.34 -5.35
CA LEU A 93 -16.12 9.28 -4.74
C LEU A 93 -16.86 10.62 -4.81
N GLU A 94 -16.19 11.72 -4.51
CA GLU A 94 -16.76 13.07 -4.61
C GLU A 94 -17.17 13.37 -6.06
N THR A 95 -16.33 13.03 -7.04
CA THR A 95 -16.65 13.21 -8.47
C THR A 95 -17.79 12.30 -8.92
N ALA A 96 -17.81 11.05 -8.47
CA ALA A 96 -18.90 10.13 -8.79
C ALA A 96 -20.24 10.58 -8.19
N ALA A 97 -20.23 11.04 -6.95
CA ALA A 97 -21.41 11.58 -6.27
C ALA A 97 -21.91 12.87 -6.95
N ALA A 98 -21.02 13.78 -7.30
CA ALA A 98 -21.37 15.01 -8.02
C ALA A 98 -22.00 14.74 -9.39
N LYS A 99 -21.47 13.75 -10.14
CA LYS A 99 -22.05 13.31 -11.41
C LYS A 99 -23.41 12.63 -11.25
N ARG A 100 -23.59 11.85 -10.19
CA ARG A 100 -24.82 11.07 -9.96
C ARG A 100 -25.96 11.94 -9.42
N TRP A 101 -25.66 12.92 -8.56
CA TRP A 101 -26.65 13.77 -7.90
C TRP A 101 -26.32 15.27 -8.04
N PRO A 102 -26.38 15.82 -9.27
CA PRO A 102 -26.01 17.22 -9.52
C PRO A 102 -26.92 18.22 -8.80
N ASN A 103 -28.19 17.87 -8.56
CA ASN A 103 -29.17 18.77 -7.94
C ASN A 103 -29.23 18.66 -6.40
N ALA A 104 -28.51 17.70 -5.81
CA ALA A 104 -28.54 17.50 -4.36
C ALA A 104 -27.70 18.59 -3.66
N ARG A 105 -28.38 19.48 -2.92
CA ARG A 105 -27.71 20.54 -2.15
C ARG A 105 -26.67 20.00 -1.17
N PHE A 106 -26.82 18.78 -0.67
CA PHE A 106 -25.82 18.12 0.18
C PHE A 106 -24.49 17.84 -0.54
N VAL A 107 -24.52 17.66 -1.86
CA VAL A 107 -23.39 17.27 -2.72
C VAL A 107 -22.79 18.46 -3.44
N THR A 108 -23.58 19.48 -3.82
CA THR A 108 -23.12 20.60 -4.65
C THR A 108 -23.04 21.94 -3.93
N ARG A 109 -23.66 22.09 -2.75
CA ARG A 109 -23.62 23.35 -2.01
C ARG A 109 -22.29 23.48 -1.26
N GLU A 110 -21.55 24.52 -1.60
CA GLU A 110 -20.36 24.91 -0.87
C GLU A 110 -20.72 25.98 0.18
N HIS A 111 -20.30 25.74 1.42
CA HIS A 111 -20.45 26.66 2.53
C HIS A 111 -19.10 27.31 2.82
N PRO A 112 -18.97 28.65 2.71
CA PRO A 112 -17.74 29.33 3.09
C PRO A 112 -17.54 29.25 4.62
N LEU A 113 -16.39 28.75 5.02
CA LEU A 113 -15.87 28.73 6.39
C LEU A 113 -14.61 29.60 6.44
N VAL A 114 -14.43 30.28 7.58
CA VAL A 114 -13.31 31.19 7.90
C VAL A 114 -13.02 32.21 6.79
N ALA A 115 -13.62 33.40 6.91
CA ALA A 115 -13.34 34.57 6.07
C ALA A 115 -13.38 34.31 4.54
N GLY A 116 -14.23 33.37 4.08
CA GLY A 116 -14.42 33.10 2.64
C GLY A 116 -13.26 32.37 1.96
N ARG A 117 -12.24 31.90 2.69
CA ARG A 117 -11.09 31.20 2.11
C ARG A 117 -11.26 29.69 2.01
N PHE A 118 -12.08 29.08 2.88
CA PHE A 118 -12.30 27.64 2.88
C PHE A 118 -13.74 27.32 2.49
N HIS A 119 -13.94 26.64 1.37
CA HIS A 119 -15.25 26.17 0.95
C HIS A 119 -15.45 24.72 1.41
N VAL A 120 -16.35 24.50 2.36
CA VAL A 120 -16.65 23.16 2.88
C VAL A 120 -17.97 22.68 2.30
N ASN A 121 -17.99 21.42 1.91
CA ASN A 121 -19.18 20.75 1.41
C ASN A 121 -19.59 19.72 2.45
N LEU A 122 -20.89 19.63 2.75
CA LEU A 122 -21.41 18.71 3.76
C LEU A 122 -21.05 17.26 3.44
N LEU A 123 -21.14 16.85 2.16
CA LEU A 123 -20.68 15.53 1.71
C LEU A 123 -19.20 15.29 2.02
N ARG A 124 -18.34 16.27 1.70
CA ARG A 124 -16.89 16.16 1.93
C ARG A 124 -16.59 15.98 3.42
N LEU A 125 -17.27 16.75 4.27
CA LEU A 125 -17.09 16.66 5.71
C LEU A 125 -17.55 15.29 6.23
N THR A 126 -18.80 14.91 5.97
CA THR A 126 -19.38 13.66 6.49
C THR A 126 -18.64 12.42 5.98
N TRP A 127 -18.28 12.41 4.70
CA TRP A 127 -17.62 11.26 4.09
C TRP A 127 -16.19 11.09 4.61
N ARG A 128 -15.42 12.18 4.71
CA ARG A 128 -14.04 12.12 5.23
C ARG A 128 -14.01 11.73 6.70
N THR A 129 -14.93 12.25 7.52
CA THR A 129 -15.05 11.81 8.92
C THR A 129 -15.45 10.34 9.02
N ALA A 130 -16.42 9.89 8.22
CA ALA A 130 -16.84 8.50 8.21
C ALA A 130 -15.70 7.57 7.78
N PHE A 131 -14.94 7.95 6.75
CA PHE A 131 -13.78 7.19 6.28
C PHE A 131 -12.72 7.03 7.37
N VAL A 132 -12.39 8.11 8.09
CA VAL A 132 -11.44 8.06 9.21
C VAL A 132 -11.98 7.13 10.30
N VAL A 133 -13.23 7.32 10.76
CA VAL A 133 -13.85 6.49 11.80
C VAL A 133 -13.84 5.01 11.43
N VAL A 134 -14.26 4.67 10.21
CA VAL A 134 -14.26 3.28 9.73
C VAL A 134 -12.84 2.72 9.69
N SER A 135 -11.88 3.47 9.17
CA SER A 135 -10.48 3.03 9.12
C SER A 135 -9.88 2.80 10.51
N THR A 136 -10.23 3.64 11.49
CA THR A 136 -9.81 3.48 12.89
C THR A 136 -10.45 2.27 13.54
N VAL A 137 -11.76 2.05 13.32
CA VAL A 137 -12.45 0.86 13.83
C VAL A 137 -11.84 -0.42 13.23
N LEU A 138 -11.58 -0.44 11.92
CA LEU A 138 -10.91 -1.56 11.28
C LEU A 138 -9.52 -1.82 11.86
N ALA A 139 -8.73 -0.76 12.11
CA ALA A 139 -7.41 -0.88 12.73
C ALA A 139 -7.47 -1.46 14.15
N ILE A 140 -8.52 -1.13 14.93
CA ILE A 140 -8.72 -1.67 16.28
C ILE A 140 -9.14 -3.16 16.23
N VAL A 141 -10.05 -3.50 15.31
CA VAL A 141 -10.63 -4.86 15.20
C VAL A 141 -9.65 -5.86 14.58
N LEU A 142 -8.73 -5.38 13.73
CA LEU A 142 -7.78 -6.22 13.00
C LEU A 142 -6.32 -5.82 13.30
N PRO A 143 -5.80 -6.09 14.52
CA PRO A 143 -4.43 -5.71 14.91
C PRO A 143 -3.34 -6.65 14.36
N PHE A 144 -3.60 -7.37 13.26
CA PHE A 144 -2.69 -8.35 12.66
C PHE A 144 -2.04 -7.76 11.40
N PHE A 145 -1.24 -6.72 11.59
CA PHE A 145 -0.71 -5.92 10.49
C PHE A 145 0.04 -6.75 9.45
N ASN A 146 0.91 -7.68 9.88
CA ASN A 146 1.72 -8.49 8.97
C ASN A 146 0.88 -9.43 8.12
N ASP A 147 -0.10 -10.11 8.71
CA ASP A 147 -0.95 -11.06 7.98
C ASP A 147 -1.87 -10.34 6.99
N ILE A 148 -2.43 -9.18 7.40
CA ILE A 148 -3.26 -8.36 6.52
C ILE A 148 -2.44 -7.81 5.34
N LEU A 149 -1.23 -7.32 5.60
CA LEU A 149 -0.33 -6.86 4.54
C LEU A 149 0.07 -8.00 3.60
N GLY A 150 0.38 -9.18 4.13
CA GLY A 150 0.70 -10.37 3.33
C GLY A 150 -0.47 -10.76 2.43
N PHE A 151 -1.69 -10.73 2.95
CA PHE A 151 -2.91 -11.05 2.21
C PHE A 151 -3.21 -10.01 1.12
N LEU A 152 -3.20 -8.71 1.46
CA LEU A 152 -3.42 -7.63 0.51
C LEU A 152 -2.33 -7.60 -0.58
N GLY A 153 -1.09 -7.86 -0.18
CA GLY A 153 0.05 -8.01 -1.07
C GLY A 153 -0.16 -9.16 -2.05
N ALA A 154 -0.56 -10.34 -1.57
CA ALA A 154 -0.83 -11.50 -2.40
C ALA A 154 -1.95 -11.28 -3.43
N ILE A 155 -3.07 -10.68 -3.00
CA ILE A 155 -4.21 -10.38 -3.89
C ILE A 155 -3.83 -9.33 -4.94
N GLY A 156 -3.07 -8.31 -4.57
CA GLY A 156 -2.69 -7.24 -5.49
C GLY A 156 -1.56 -7.64 -6.44
N PHE A 157 -0.57 -8.40 -5.96
CA PHE A 157 0.69 -8.64 -6.64
C PHE A 157 0.51 -9.36 -7.98
N TRP A 158 -0.15 -10.53 -7.99
CA TRP A 158 -0.29 -11.27 -9.25
C TRP A 158 -1.08 -10.51 -10.32
N PRO A 159 -2.33 -10.05 -10.08
CA PRO A 159 -3.13 -9.44 -11.14
C PRO A 159 -2.55 -8.10 -11.60
N LEU A 160 -2.09 -7.25 -10.68
CA LEU A 160 -1.69 -5.87 -11.00
C LEU A 160 -0.22 -5.73 -11.37
N THR A 161 0.67 -6.48 -10.72
CA THR A 161 2.12 -6.32 -10.89
C THR A 161 2.70 -7.28 -11.92
N VAL A 162 2.10 -8.45 -12.09
CA VAL A 162 2.62 -9.51 -12.97
C VAL A 162 1.73 -9.74 -14.18
N TYR A 163 0.52 -10.24 -13.98
CA TYR A 163 -0.36 -10.67 -15.06
C TYR A 163 -0.71 -9.53 -16.03
N TYR A 164 -1.21 -8.41 -15.51
CA TYR A 164 -1.66 -7.30 -16.35
C TYR A 164 -0.51 -6.67 -17.17
N PRO A 165 0.67 -6.33 -16.59
CA PRO A 165 1.80 -5.84 -17.38
C PRO A 165 2.35 -6.86 -18.38
N VAL A 166 2.41 -8.15 -18.03
CA VAL A 166 2.88 -9.21 -18.93
C VAL A 166 1.96 -9.35 -20.14
N GLU A 167 0.64 -9.41 -19.92
CA GLU A 167 -0.33 -9.50 -21.03
C GLU A 167 -0.30 -8.23 -21.88
N MET A 168 -0.22 -7.05 -21.26
CA MET A 168 -0.05 -5.78 -21.97
C MET A 168 1.20 -5.80 -22.86
N TYR A 169 2.33 -6.29 -22.36
CA TYR A 169 3.58 -6.41 -23.12
C TYR A 169 3.45 -7.38 -24.31
N ILE A 170 2.84 -8.55 -24.10
CA ILE A 170 2.59 -9.54 -25.17
C ILE A 170 1.74 -8.92 -26.29
N ARG A 171 0.67 -8.20 -25.91
CA ARG A 171 -0.24 -7.54 -26.86
C ARG A 171 0.44 -6.40 -27.62
N GLN A 172 1.17 -5.54 -26.92
CA GLN A 172 1.83 -4.38 -27.53
C GLN A 172 2.97 -4.79 -28.47
N ARG A 173 3.73 -5.83 -28.11
CA ARG A 173 4.84 -6.36 -28.94
C ARG A 173 4.41 -7.43 -29.94
N ARG A 174 3.11 -7.77 -30.00
CA ARG A 174 2.54 -8.81 -30.87
C ARG A 174 3.35 -10.12 -30.83
N ILE A 175 3.69 -10.57 -29.62
CA ILE A 175 4.49 -11.79 -29.45
C ILE A 175 3.64 -12.99 -29.89
N GLN A 176 4.16 -13.78 -30.82
CA GLN A 176 3.47 -14.94 -31.34
C GLN A 176 3.31 -16.03 -30.27
N LYS A 177 2.10 -16.61 -30.18
CA LYS A 177 1.79 -17.71 -29.25
C LYS A 177 2.77 -18.86 -29.47
N TYR A 178 3.14 -19.54 -28.38
CA TYR A 178 4.08 -20.68 -28.35
C TYR A 178 5.53 -20.38 -28.74
N THR A 179 5.91 -19.12 -28.94
CA THR A 179 7.33 -18.75 -29.03
C THR A 179 7.99 -18.92 -27.66
N SER A 180 9.28 -19.24 -27.59
CA SER A 180 10.01 -19.43 -26.32
C SER A 180 9.84 -18.24 -25.36
N ARG A 181 9.82 -17.01 -25.89
CA ARG A 181 9.55 -15.78 -25.10
C ARG A 181 8.14 -15.75 -24.53
N TRP A 182 7.14 -16.19 -25.29
CA TRP A 182 5.75 -16.25 -24.83
C TRP A 182 5.63 -17.29 -23.71
N VAL A 183 6.21 -18.48 -23.90
CA VAL A 183 6.21 -19.55 -22.89
C VAL A 183 6.91 -19.08 -21.62
N ALA A 184 8.07 -18.42 -21.71
CA ALA A 184 8.78 -17.90 -20.56
C ALA A 184 7.97 -16.86 -19.77
N LEU A 185 7.28 -15.93 -20.46
CA LEU A 185 6.43 -14.93 -19.82
C LEU A 185 5.19 -15.54 -19.15
N GLN A 186 4.57 -16.54 -19.78
CA GLN A 186 3.44 -17.25 -19.18
C GLN A 186 3.87 -18.09 -17.98
N LEU A 187 5.01 -18.77 -18.07
CA LEU A 187 5.58 -19.53 -16.95
C LEU A 187 5.90 -18.61 -15.77
N LEU A 188 6.53 -17.47 -16.02
CA LEU A 188 6.79 -16.46 -14.97
C LEU A 188 5.49 -16.03 -14.28
N SER A 189 4.46 -15.68 -15.07
CA SER A 189 3.16 -15.27 -14.54
C SER A 189 2.51 -16.37 -13.70
N PHE A 190 2.59 -17.62 -14.16
CA PHE A 190 2.05 -18.77 -13.44
C PHE A 190 2.82 -19.07 -12.14
N LEU A 191 4.15 -18.98 -12.14
CA LEU A 191 4.93 -19.15 -10.91
C LEU A 191 4.62 -18.05 -9.89
N CYS A 192 4.54 -16.79 -10.33
CA CYS A 192 4.12 -15.69 -9.46
C CYS A 192 2.69 -15.86 -8.93
N PHE A 193 1.78 -16.46 -9.72
CA PHE A 193 0.44 -16.82 -9.26
C PHE A 193 0.49 -17.82 -8.11
N LEU A 194 1.28 -18.90 -8.26
CA LEU A 194 1.41 -19.91 -7.21
C LEU A 194 2.02 -19.32 -5.92
N VAL A 195 3.03 -18.47 -6.04
CA VAL A 195 3.64 -17.77 -4.89
C VAL A 195 2.61 -16.87 -4.21
N SER A 196 1.81 -16.14 -4.98
CA SER A 196 0.74 -15.28 -4.43
C SER A 196 -0.32 -16.12 -3.72
N LEU A 197 -0.71 -17.24 -4.30
CA LEU A 197 -1.68 -18.15 -3.70
C LEU A 197 -1.16 -18.72 -2.38
N ALA A 198 0.08 -19.20 -2.35
CA ALA A 198 0.72 -19.68 -1.13
C ALA A 198 0.80 -18.59 -0.06
N SER A 199 1.18 -17.37 -0.44
CA SER A 199 1.22 -16.21 0.48
C SER A 199 -0.18 -15.88 1.01
N ALA A 200 -1.22 -15.92 0.18
CA ALA A 200 -2.59 -15.66 0.62
C ALA A 200 -3.07 -16.72 1.63
N VAL A 201 -2.78 -18.00 1.38
CA VAL A 201 -3.12 -19.10 2.29
C VAL A 201 -2.38 -18.93 3.63
N ALA A 202 -1.08 -18.66 3.61
CA ALA A 202 -0.28 -18.44 4.82
C ALA A 202 -0.80 -17.24 5.64
N SER A 203 -1.18 -16.14 4.98
CA SER A 203 -1.76 -15.00 5.67
C SER A 203 -3.14 -15.30 6.26
N ILE A 204 -3.98 -16.10 5.59
CA ILE A 204 -5.26 -16.53 6.16
C ILE A 204 -5.02 -17.39 7.40
N GLU A 205 -4.08 -18.34 7.33
CA GLU A 205 -3.71 -19.17 8.48
C GLU A 205 -3.24 -18.30 9.66
N GLY A 206 -2.32 -17.35 9.43
CA GLY A 206 -1.83 -16.42 10.45
C GLY A 206 -2.93 -15.58 11.09
N VAL A 207 -3.89 -15.07 10.30
CA VAL A 207 -5.08 -14.37 10.84
C VAL A 207 -5.92 -15.32 11.69
N THR A 208 -6.19 -16.55 11.22
CA THR A 208 -7.01 -17.50 11.97
C THR A 208 -6.38 -17.95 13.27
N GLU A 209 -5.06 -18.14 13.30
CA GLU A 209 -4.32 -18.45 14.53
C GLU A 209 -4.37 -17.28 15.51
N SER A 210 -4.12 -16.07 15.02
CA SER A 210 -4.14 -14.87 15.85
C SER A 210 -5.52 -14.56 16.41
N LEU A 211 -6.60 -14.84 15.65
CA LEU A 211 -7.98 -14.70 16.11
C LEU A 211 -8.35 -15.64 17.25
N LYS A 212 -7.76 -16.84 17.35
CA LYS A 212 -8.02 -17.77 18.47
C LYS A 212 -7.59 -17.19 19.83
N HIS A 213 -6.57 -16.33 19.81
CA HIS A 213 -5.99 -15.73 21.01
C HIS A 213 -6.44 -14.27 21.24
N TYR A 214 -7.14 -13.68 20.29
CA TYR A 214 -7.57 -12.30 20.33
C TYR A 214 -8.96 -12.16 20.97
N VAL A 215 -9.04 -11.35 22.03
CA VAL A 215 -10.31 -10.90 22.61
C VAL A 215 -10.47 -9.43 22.25
N PRO A 216 -11.48 -9.07 21.44
CA PRO A 216 -11.72 -7.68 21.08
C PRO A 216 -11.82 -6.80 22.32
N PHE A 217 -11.14 -5.65 22.30
CA PHE A 217 -11.19 -4.63 23.36
C PHE A 217 -10.66 -5.05 24.74
N LYS A 218 -9.83 -6.11 24.83
CA LYS A 218 -9.03 -6.40 26.03
C LYS A 218 -7.54 -6.19 25.75
N THR A 219 -6.90 -5.30 26.50
CA THR A 219 -5.45 -5.20 26.57
C THR A 219 -4.93 -6.29 27.51
N LYS A 220 -3.92 -7.07 27.08
CA LYS A 220 -3.13 -7.87 28.04
C LYS A 220 -2.39 -6.86 28.92
N SER A 221 -2.81 -6.78 30.19
CA SER A 221 -2.08 -6.04 31.23
C SER A 221 -0.79 -6.75 31.59
#